data_AF-A0A7U9EWP4-F1
#
_entry.id   AF-A0A7U9EWP4-F1
#
_cell.length_a   1.000
_cell.length_b   1.000
_cell.length_c   1.000
_cell.angle_alpha   90.00
_cell.angle_beta   90.00
_cell.angle_gamma   90.00
#
_symmetry.space_group_name_H-M   'P 1'
#
loop_
_entity.id
_entity.type
_entity.pdbx_description
1 polymer ?
#
loop_
_entity_poly.entity_id
_entity_poly.type
_entity_poly.pdbx_seq_one_letter_code
_entity_poly.pdbx_strand_id
1 'polypeptide(L)'
;MIEMPSRLEGKQFQLYHLEEQLKPMGYTIGGGWDYDHGYFDYKIADDAGYQFLRVPFRAVDGQLDSHGTTVELGRPFLLAHKYQRGIDDFADVGNISASFNQFAEPQDPDATVPERYISVGKALVQELERRLLD
;
A
#
# COMPACT_ATOMS: atom_id res chain seq x y z
N MET A 1 8.66 -9.56 -1.77
CA MET A 1 7.39 -9.05 -2.33
C MET A 1 6.89 -9.99 -3.43
N ILE A 2 5.58 -10.07 -3.68
CA ILE A 2 5.01 -10.83 -4.81
C ILE A 2 4.12 -9.91 -5.63
N GLU A 3 4.48 -9.66 -6.88
CA GLU A 3 3.69 -8.88 -7.82
C GLU A 3 2.36 -9.56 -8.18
N MET A 4 1.30 -8.76 -8.27
CA MET A 4 -0.04 -9.19 -8.64
C MET A 4 -0.49 -8.45 -9.89
N PRO A 5 -0.50 -9.10 -11.07
CA PRO A 5 -0.99 -8.48 -12.28
C PRO A 5 -2.42 -7.96 -12.12
N SER A 6 -2.68 -6.76 -12.62
CA SER A 6 -3.99 -6.13 -12.57
C SER A 6 -4.33 -5.37 -13.84
N ARG A 7 -5.61 -5.38 -14.19
CA ARG A 7 -6.20 -4.53 -15.24
C ARG A 7 -6.14 -3.04 -14.87
N LEU A 8 -5.85 -2.69 -13.62
CA LEU A 8 -5.73 -1.32 -13.14
C LEU A 8 -4.38 -0.68 -13.49
N GLU A 9 -3.36 -1.48 -13.85
CA GLU A 9 -2.05 -0.99 -14.25
C GLU A 9 -2.15 0.03 -15.40
N GLY A 10 -1.57 1.22 -15.22
CA GLY A 10 -1.58 2.29 -16.20
C GLY A 10 -2.91 3.03 -16.33
N LYS A 11 -3.92 2.72 -15.51
CA LYS A 11 -5.19 3.45 -15.51
C LYS A 11 -5.10 4.69 -14.64
N GLN A 12 -5.70 5.76 -15.15
CA GLN A 12 -5.68 7.07 -14.51
C GLN A 12 -7.01 7.38 -13.83
N PHE A 13 -6.93 7.88 -12.61
CA PHE A 13 -8.08 8.25 -11.80
C PHE A 13 -7.81 9.55 -11.05
N GLN A 14 -8.88 10.24 -10.67
CA GLN A 14 -8.79 11.31 -9.68
C GLN A 14 -8.42 10.70 -8.32
N LEU A 15 -7.40 11.24 -7.65
CA LEU A 15 -6.93 10.70 -6.36
C LEU A 15 -8.05 10.70 -5.32
N TYR A 16 -8.82 11.79 -5.26
CA TYR A 16 -9.99 11.89 -4.38
C TYR A 16 -11.02 10.78 -4.64
N HIS A 17 -11.27 10.45 -5.91
CA HIS A 17 -12.19 9.37 -6.26
C HIS A 17 -11.66 8.01 -5.74
N LEU A 18 -10.37 7.73 -5.93
CA LEU A 18 -9.75 6.52 -5.37
C LEU A 18 -9.89 6.47 -3.84
N GLU A 19 -9.65 7.59 -3.14
CA GLU A 19 -9.84 7.65 -1.69
C GLU A 19 -11.27 7.36 -1.26
N GLU A 20 -12.28 7.93 -1.94
CA GLU A 20 -13.69 7.67 -1.66
C GLU A 20 -14.07 6.20 -1.88
N GLN A 21 -13.53 5.56 -2.91
CA GLN A 21 -13.84 4.17 -3.22
C GLN A 21 -13.11 3.18 -2.31
N LEU A 22 -11.84 3.45 -1.99
CA LEU A 22 -10.94 2.47 -1.37
C LEU A 22 -10.94 2.56 0.17
N LYS A 23 -11.14 3.74 0.77
CA LYS A 23 -11.21 3.87 2.24
C LYS A 23 -12.30 2.99 2.87
N PRO A 24 -13.55 2.94 2.35
CA PRO A 24 -14.59 2.07 2.90
C PRO A 24 -14.28 0.57 2.76
N MET A 25 -13.44 0.20 1.79
CA MET A 25 -12.97 -1.18 1.63
C MET A 25 -11.87 -1.53 2.63
N GLY A 26 -11.32 -0.57 3.38
CA GLY A 26 -10.24 -0.79 4.34
C GLY A 26 -8.85 -0.46 3.83
N TYR A 27 -8.73 0.18 2.65
CA TYR A 27 -7.45 0.73 2.21
C TYR A 27 -7.14 2.04 2.91
N THR A 28 -5.87 2.24 3.21
CA THR A 28 -5.34 3.50 3.72
C THR A 28 -4.20 3.96 2.82
N ILE A 29 -4.01 5.27 2.66
CA ILE A 29 -2.77 5.76 2.08
C ILE A 29 -1.66 5.46 3.10
N GLY A 30 -0.79 4.52 2.75
CA GLY A 30 0.29 4.02 3.61
C GLY A 30 1.42 5.03 3.78
N GLY A 31 2.40 4.69 4.62
CA GLY A 31 3.63 5.48 4.72
C GLY A 31 4.55 5.26 3.51
N GLY A 32 5.48 6.18 3.30
CA GLY A 32 6.30 6.24 2.09
C GLY A 32 5.66 7.02 0.94
N TRP A 33 4.72 7.91 1.24
CA TRP A 33 4.22 8.91 0.30
C TRP A 33 5.30 9.99 0.06
N ASP A 34 5.63 10.27 -1.20
CA ASP A 34 6.46 11.39 -1.66
C ASP A 34 5.63 12.35 -2.54
N TYR A 35 6.17 13.50 -2.93
CA TYR A 35 5.45 14.54 -3.69
C TYR A 35 4.76 14.05 -4.97
N ASP A 36 5.29 13.03 -5.64
CA ASP A 36 4.79 12.52 -6.92
C ASP A 36 4.21 11.10 -6.87
N HIS A 37 4.35 10.35 -5.78
CA HIS A 37 3.86 8.96 -5.71
C HIS A 37 3.49 8.52 -4.30
N GLY A 38 2.55 7.60 -4.20
CA GLY A 38 2.14 7.00 -2.94
C GLY A 38 1.61 5.58 -3.10
N TYR A 39 1.05 5.05 -2.01
CA TYR A 39 0.58 3.68 -1.95
C TYR A 39 -0.77 3.61 -1.23
N PHE A 40 -1.71 2.86 -1.78
CA PHE A 40 -2.87 2.36 -1.03
C PHE A 40 -2.53 0.99 -0.44
N ASP A 41 -2.61 0.87 0.87
CA ASP A 41 -2.34 -0.37 1.60
C ASP A 41 -3.61 -0.96 2.19
N TYR A 42 -3.81 -2.25 1.97
CA TYR A 42 -4.81 -3.07 2.65
C TYR A 42 -4.10 -4.06 3.57
N LYS A 43 -4.33 -3.95 4.88
CA LYS A 43 -3.76 -4.88 5.87
C LYS A 43 -4.50 -6.22 5.82
N ILE A 44 -3.78 -7.28 5.47
CA ILE A 44 -4.31 -8.65 5.40
C ILE A 44 -4.19 -9.34 6.77
N ALA A 45 -3.02 -9.26 7.40
CA ALA A 45 -2.72 -9.94 8.67
C ALA A 45 -1.48 -9.32 9.35
N ASP A 46 -1.25 -9.67 10.62
CA ASP A 46 -0.05 -9.29 11.40
C ASP A 46 0.56 -10.45 12.22
N ASP A 47 0.06 -11.68 12.05
CA ASP A 47 0.44 -12.85 12.86
C ASP A 47 1.90 -13.32 12.68
N ALA A 48 2.49 -13.05 11.51
CA ALA A 48 3.88 -13.41 11.18
C ALA A 48 4.65 -12.19 10.62
N GLY A 49 4.45 -11.03 11.25
CA GLY A 49 4.79 -9.74 10.66
C GLY A 49 3.63 -9.20 9.82
N TYR A 50 3.71 -7.93 9.44
CA TYR A 50 2.65 -7.29 8.69
C TYR A 50 2.56 -7.83 7.26
N GLN A 51 1.35 -8.14 6.83
CA GLN A 51 1.02 -8.61 5.50
C GLN A 51 0.09 -7.59 4.86
N PHE A 52 0.50 -7.02 3.72
CA PHE A 52 -0.28 -6.01 3.00
C PHE A 52 -0.47 -6.41 1.55
N LEU A 53 -1.63 -6.06 0.98
CA LEU A 53 -1.72 -5.77 -0.44
C LEU A 53 -1.47 -4.27 -0.62
N ARG A 54 -0.45 -3.94 -1.39
CA ARG A 54 -0.06 -2.56 -1.70
C ARG A 54 -0.35 -2.24 -3.16
N VAL A 55 -0.98 -1.10 -3.41
CA VAL A 55 -1.28 -0.58 -4.75
C VAL A 55 -0.56 0.75 -4.95
N PRO A 56 0.51 0.79 -5.77
CA PRO A 56 1.21 2.02 -6.08
C PRO A 56 0.34 2.98 -6.91
N PHE A 57 0.55 4.27 -6.73
CA PHE A 57 0.04 5.29 -7.62
C PHE A 57 1.05 6.43 -7.80
N ARG A 58 1.02 7.09 -8.95
CA ARG A 58 1.89 8.22 -9.27
C ARG A 58 1.09 9.37 -9.89
N ALA A 59 1.37 10.60 -9.50
CA ALA A 59 0.81 11.79 -10.14
C ALA A 59 1.19 11.85 -11.63
N VAL A 60 0.21 12.12 -12.49
CA VAL A 60 0.40 12.22 -13.95
C VAL A 60 0.80 13.63 -14.34
N ASP A 61 0.10 14.64 -13.81
CA ASP A 61 0.32 16.05 -14.09
C ASP A 61 0.33 16.85 -12.78
N GLY A 62 1.52 17.08 -12.21
CA GLY A 62 1.71 17.91 -11.02
C GLY A 62 2.06 17.13 -9.74
N GLN A 63 1.73 17.71 -8.59
CA GLN A 63 2.00 17.17 -7.25
C GLN A 63 0.70 16.67 -6.61
N LEU A 64 0.82 15.69 -5.71
CA LEU A 64 -0.31 15.02 -5.04
C LEU A 64 -1.13 15.93 -4.10
N ASP A 65 -0.67 17.16 -3.85
CA ASP A 65 -1.34 18.19 -3.04
C ASP A 65 -2.25 19.13 -3.86
N SER A 66 -2.33 18.95 -5.18
CA SER A 66 -3.17 19.77 -6.05
C SER A 66 -4.64 19.33 -6.02
N HIS A 67 -5.58 20.28 -5.98
CA HIS A 67 -7.00 19.95 -6.12
C HIS A 67 -7.27 19.31 -7.49
N GLY A 68 -7.79 18.08 -7.48
CA GLY A 68 -8.09 17.33 -8.70
C GLY A 68 -6.88 16.61 -9.31
N THR A 69 -5.88 16.23 -8.50
CA THR A 69 -4.75 15.44 -8.99
C THR A 69 -5.22 14.16 -9.65
N THR A 70 -4.77 13.97 -10.89
CA THR A 70 -4.90 12.69 -11.59
C THR A 70 -3.67 11.84 -11.29
N VAL A 71 -3.91 10.61 -10.87
CA VAL A 71 -2.86 9.63 -10.60
C VAL A 71 -3.04 8.40 -11.49
N GLU A 72 -1.93 7.79 -11.87
CA GLU A 72 -1.86 6.52 -12.56
C GLU A 72 -1.59 5.40 -11.56
N LEU A 73 -2.39 4.34 -11.59
CA LEU A 73 -2.16 3.16 -10.75
C LEU A 73 -1.05 2.29 -11.32
N GLY A 74 -0.14 1.86 -10.45
CA GLY A 74 0.88 0.88 -10.74
C GLY A 74 0.43 -0.55 -10.46
N ARG A 75 1.35 -1.50 -10.61
CA ARG A 75 1.10 -2.91 -10.33
C ARG A 75 0.95 -3.18 -8.83
N PRO A 76 -0.17 -3.77 -8.38
CA PRO A 76 -0.31 -4.21 -7.00
C PRO A 76 0.71 -5.29 -6.62
N PHE A 77 1.10 -5.34 -5.35
CA PHE A 77 1.97 -6.41 -4.85
C PHE A 77 1.69 -6.76 -3.39
N LEU A 78 1.95 -8.01 -3.03
CA LEU A 78 1.97 -8.45 -1.64
C LEU A 78 3.31 -8.12 -0.99
N LEU A 79 3.24 -7.50 0.18
CA LEU A 79 4.38 -7.13 1.00
C LEU A 79 4.26 -7.84 2.36
N ALA A 80 5.32 -8.54 2.74
CA ALA A 80 5.53 -9.06 4.09
C ALA A 80 6.62 -8.23 4.77
N HIS A 81 6.32 -7.63 5.92
CA HIS A 81 7.28 -6.88 6.72
C HIS A 81 7.46 -7.56 8.08
N LYS A 82 8.66 -8.01 8.40
CA LYS A 82 8.99 -8.57 9.71
C LYS A 82 9.03 -7.44 10.74
N TYR A 83 8.50 -7.68 11.95
CA TYR A 83 8.62 -6.74 13.07
C TYR A 83 10.09 -6.37 13.33
N GLN A 84 10.44 -5.09 13.23
CA GLN A 84 11.70 -4.60 13.78
C GLN A 84 11.55 -4.43 15.29
N ARG A 85 11.86 -5.48 16.06
CA ARG A 85 11.85 -5.48 17.55
C ARG A 85 12.84 -4.49 18.21
N GLY A 86 13.48 -3.59 17.46
CA GLY A 86 14.55 -2.72 17.98
C GLY A 86 14.15 -1.28 18.32
N ILE A 87 12.89 -0.88 18.08
CA ILE A 87 12.45 0.53 18.24
C ILE A 87 11.28 0.67 19.24
N ASP A 88 10.50 -0.40 19.48
CA ASP A 88 9.32 -0.34 20.36
C ASP A 88 9.64 -0.25 21.86
N ASP A 89 10.85 -0.62 22.30
CA ASP A 89 11.21 -0.60 23.73
C ASP A 89 11.51 0.82 24.29
N PHE A 90 11.48 1.87 23.45
CA PHE A 90 11.69 3.27 23.86
C PHE A 90 10.53 4.20 23.50
N ALA A 91 9.36 3.68 23.10
CA ALA A 91 8.18 4.49 22.77
C ALA A 91 7.37 4.92 24.01
N ASP A 92 8.01 5.00 25.18
CA ASP A 92 7.48 5.74 26.32
C ASP A 92 8.30 7.04 26.43
N VAL A 93 7.58 8.15 26.60
CA VAL A 93 8.10 9.54 26.71
C VAL A 93 8.34 10.31 25.39
N GLY A 94 7.26 10.87 24.84
CA GLY A 94 7.27 12.25 24.32
C GLY A 94 7.65 12.48 22.85
N ASN A 95 6.65 12.85 22.04
CA ASN A 95 6.76 13.68 20.82
C ASN A 95 8.01 13.50 19.95
N ILE A 96 8.18 12.39 19.22
CA ILE A 96 8.98 12.37 17.99
C ILE A 96 8.33 11.42 16.97
N SER A 97 8.17 11.95 15.75
CA SER A 97 7.77 11.32 14.49
C SER A 97 8.33 9.90 14.22
N ALA A 98 7.75 8.88 14.85
CA ALA A 98 8.11 7.47 14.65
C ALA A 98 7.46 6.82 13.40
N SER A 99 6.98 7.63 12.46
CA SER A 99 6.26 7.16 11.26
C SER A 99 7.18 6.77 10.08
N PHE A 100 8.50 6.87 10.23
CA PHE A 100 9.44 6.82 9.10
C PHE A 100 10.47 5.70 9.23
N ASN A 101 10.07 4.46 8.92
CA ASN A 101 10.90 3.45 8.23
C ASN A 101 10.20 2.09 7.97
N GLN A 102 8.91 1.94 8.28
CA GLN A 102 8.21 0.65 8.15
C GLN A 102 8.00 0.20 6.69
N PHE A 103 8.35 1.06 5.74
CA PHE A 103 8.21 0.84 4.30
C PHE A 103 9.53 0.96 3.53
N ALA A 104 10.67 1.05 4.23
CA ALA A 104 11.96 0.80 3.62
C ALA A 104 11.99 -0.63 3.07
N GLU A 105 12.75 -0.82 1.99
CA GLU A 105 13.01 -2.13 1.38
C GLU A 105 13.25 -3.19 2.49
N PRO A 106 12.60 -4.36 2.40
CA PRO A 106 12.72 -5.35 3.45
C PRO A 106 14.19 -5.64 3.72
N GLN A 107 14.64 -5.41 4.95
CA GLN A 107 16.01 -5.74 5.40
C GLN A 107 16.34 -7.22 5.18
N ASP A 108 15.31 -8.05 5.02
CA ASP A 108 15.40 -9.45 4.66
C ASP A 108 14.58 -9.70 3.37
N PRO A 109 15.22 -9.74 2.18
CA PRO A 109 14.55 -10.05 0.92
C PRO A 109 13.92 -11.46 0.91
N ASP A 110 14.27 -12.33 1.87
CA ASP A 110 13.73 -13.69 2.01
C ASP A 110 12.52 -13.76 2.95
N ALA A 111 11.95 -12.62 3.38
CA ALA A 111 10.62 -12.58 3.98
C ALA A 111 9.57 -13.03 2.94
N THR A 112 9.45 -14.35 2.82
CA THR A 112 8.56 -15.03 1.88
C THR A 112 7.13 -14.77 2.33
N VAL A 113 6.33 -14.16 1.46
CA VAL A 113 4.88 -14.02 1.68
C VAL A 113 4.30 -15.43 1.79
N PRO A 114 3.67 -15.80 2.92
CA PRO A 114 3.06 -17.13 3.07
C PRO A 114 2.06 -17.42 1.94
N GLU A 115 2.11 -18.64 1.37
CA GLU A 115 1.26 -19.03 0.23
C GLU A 115 -0.24 -18.79 0.47
N ARG A 116 -0.68 -18.94 1.73
CA ARG A 116 -2.06 -18.66 2.15
C ARG A 116 -2.53 -17.24 1.80
N TYR A 117 -1.62 -16.26 1.76
CA TYR A 117 -1.95 -14.88 1.44
C TYR A 117 -1.93 -14.59 -0.06
N ILE A 118 -1.34 -15.45 -0.89
CA ILE A 118 -1.35 -15.28 -2.36
C ILE A 118 -2.77 -15.32 -2.89
N SER A 119 -3.58 -16.29 -2.47
CA SER A 119 -4.99 -16.41 -2.86
C SER A 119 -5.82 -15.22 -2.39
N VAL A 120 -5.55 -14.71 -1.18
CA VAL A 120 -6.20 -13.51 -0.65
C VAL A 120 -5.83 -12.28 -1.48
N GLY A 121 -4.55 -12.09 -1.80
CA GLY A 121 -4.08 -10.99 -2.65
C GLY A 121 -4.74 -10.99 -4.03
N LYS A 122 -4.87 -12.16 -4.66
CA LYS A 122 -5.58 -12.31 -5.94
C LYS A 122 -7.05 -11.91 -5.84
N ALA A 123 -7.74 -12.34 -4.78
CA ALA A 123 -9.14 -11.99 -4.57
C ALA A 123 -9.33 -10.48 -4.35
N LEU A 124 -8.45 -9.86 -3.56
CA LEU A 124 -8.47 -8.41 -3.33
C LEU A 124 -8.20 -7.61 -4.60
N VAL A 125 -7.28 -8.05 -5.48
CA VAL A 125 -7.06 -7.40 -6.79
C VAL A 125 -8.30 -7.50 -7.68
N GLN A 126 -8.98 -8.65 -7.70
CA GLN A 126 -10.25 -8.79 -8.44
C GLN A 126 -11.36 -7.89 -7.88
N GLU A 127 -11.40 -7.71 -6.57
CA GLU A 127 -12.35 -6.81 -5.92
C GLU A 127 -12.06 -5.34 -6.24
N LEU A 128 -10.79 -4.94 -6.21
CA LEU A 128 -10.34 -3.62 -6.66
C LEU A 128 -10.75 -3.34 -8.11
N GLU A 129 -10.50 -4.30 -9.01
CA GLU A 129 -10.85 -4.19 -10.42
C GLU A 129 -12.36 -4.00 -10.61
N ARG A 130 -13.17 -4.82 -9.94
CA ARG A 130 -14.63 -4.66 -9.98
C ARG A 130 -15.07 -3.31 -9.44
N ARG A 131 -14.48 -2.84 -8.34
CA ARG A 131 -14.89 -1.58 -7.72
C ARG A 131 -14.59 -0.35 -8.59
N LEU A 132 -13.51 -0.38 -9.35
CA LEU A 132 -13.01 0.78 -10.09
C LEU A 132 -13.29 0.73 -11.60
N LEU A 133 -13.70 -0.42 -12.14
CA LEU A 133 -13.97 -0.61 -13.57
C LEU A 133 -15.44 -0.87 -13.92
N ASP A 134 -16.27 -1.25 -12.95
CA ASP A 134 -17.71 -1.46 -13.11
C ASP A 134 -18.50 -0.23 -12.61
#